data_AF-A0A1U9KKH2-F1
#
_entry.id   AF-A0A1U9KKH2-F1
#
_cell.length_a   1.000
_cell.length_b   1.000
_cell.length_c   1.000
_cell.angle_alpha   90.00
_cell.angle_beta   90.00
_cell.angle_gamma   90.00
#
_symmetry.space_group_name_H-M   'P 1'
#
loop_
_entity.id
_entity.type
_entity.pdbx_description
1 polymer ?
#
loop_
_entity_poly.entity_id
_entity_poly.type
_entity_poly.pdbx_seq_one_letter_code
_entity_poly.pdbx_strand_id
1 'polypeptide(L)'
;MASPVLLERAVGLYGLDVRLSGHATRIAELRQQGCCRILMPRRPQGTPEAVLVNVSGGIAAGDRISGAIVCRAGSYLTVTTQAAERIYKARDEDTPARIEARCQVETGARLDWLPLETIFFDRSAASRLLEVEMAGDATFLGCETRVFGRSGSDETVESIRLRDRLRVKRADELLWVESLIAEGSLARLLEQKAVAAGRTVMLTLWLVAPDAERWLHPVRAALGGKGDTVEAAASAWNGMLVLRALGNSSLAISRLSRQLLSILREGQGDPVTWRT
;
A
#
# COMPACT_ATOMS: atom_id res chain seq x y z
N MET A 1 -31.23 -1.03 -30.24
CA MET A 1 -30.02 -0.98 -29.40
C MET A 1 -30.36 -1.69 -28.09
N ALA A 2 -29.58 -2.68 -27.68
CA ALA A 2 -29.77 -3.31 -26.38
C ALA A 2 -29.47 -2.29 -25.28
N SER A 3 -30.31 -2.20 -24.25
CA SER A 3 -30.01 -1.38 -23.07
C SER A 3 -28.67 -1.80 -22.49
N PRO A 4 -27.81 -0.86 -22.07
CA PRO A 4 -26.53 -1.21 -21.47
C PRO A 4 -26.79 -2.08 -20.24
N VAL A 5 -26.11 -3.23 -20.16
CA VAL A 5 -26.20 -4.12 -19.00
C VAL A 5 -25.62 -3.39 -17.80
N LEU A 6 -26.49 -3.04 -16.85
CA LEU A 6 -26.08 -2.50 -15.56
C LEU A 6 -25.48 -3.64 -14.74
N LEU A 7 -24.17 -3.64 -14.61
CA LEU A 7 -23.47 -4.63 -13.81
C LEU A 7 -23.43 -4.17 -12.35
N GLU A 8 -23.60 -5.10 -11.40
CA GLU A 8 -23.46 -4.79 -9.98
C GLU A 8 -22.02 -4.36 -9.66
N ARG A 9 -21.90 -3.35 -8.80
CA ARG A 9 -20.61 -2.77 -8.37
C ARG A 9 -20.55 -2.70 -6.87
N ALA A 10 -19.41 -3.09 -6.32
CA ALA A 10 -19.15 -3.02 -4.89
C ALA A 10 -18.96 -1.56 -4.47
N VAL A 11 -19.67 -1.17 -3.42
CA VAL A 11 -19.44 0.10 -2.72
C VAL A 11 -19.06 -0.23 -1.29
N GLY A 12 -17.93 0.27 -0.84
CA GLY A 12 -17.37 -0.02 0.48
C GLY A 12 -16.84 1.22 1.17
N LEU A 13 -17.09 1.31 2.47
CA LEU A 13 -16.50 2.34 3.33
C LEU A 13 -15.91 1.70 4.57
N TYR A 14 -14.71 2.15 4.95
CA TYR A 14 -14.15 1.84 6.26
C TYR A 14 -13.59 3.09 6.92
N GLY A 15 -13.70 3.14 8.24
CA GLY A 15 -13.20 4.22 9.08
C GLY A 15 -12.67 3.65 10.38
N LEU A 16 -11.48 4.07 10.80
CA LEU A 16 -10.95 3.71 12.11
C LEU A 16 -10.20 4.91 12.68
N ASP A 17 -10.63 5.32 13.87
CA ASP A 17 -9.95 6.31 14.68
C ASP A 17 -9.40 5.61 15.92
N VAL A 18 -8.12 5.84 16.22
CA VAL A 18 -7.46 5.28 17.40
C VAL A 18 -6.83 6.37 18.24
N ARG A 19 -6.91 6.21 19.56
CA ARG A 19 -6.36 7.16 20.52
C ARG A 19 -5.53 6.48 21.58
N LEU A 20 -4.56 7.21 22.12
CA LEU A 20 -3.85 6.79 23.32
C LEU A 20 -4.77 6.88 24.54
N SER A 21 -4.85 5.80 25.31
CA SER A 21 -5.61 5.73 26.57
C SER A 21 -4.73 5.07 27.62
N GLY A 22 -4.19 5.87 28.55
CA GLY A 22 -3.12 5.43 29.44
C GLY A 22 -1.86 5.13 28.63
N HIS A 23 -1.34 3.91 28.73
CA HIS A 23 -0.13 3.48 28.02
C HIS A 23 -0.41 2.70 26.75
N ALA A 24 -1.65 2.69 26.26
CA ALA A 24 -2.02 1.81 25.15
C ALA A 24 -3.01 2.46 24.18
N THR A 25 -2.81 2.18 22.90
CA THR A 25 -3.71 2.63 21.83
C THR A 25 -5.02 1.82 21.86
N ARG A 26 -6.14 2.52 21.70
CA ARG A 26 -7.51 1.98 21.74
C ARG A 26 -8.34 2.55 20.60
N ILE A 27 -9.34 1.79 20.17
CA ILE A 27 -10.33 2.26 19.20
C ILE A 27 -11.12 3.41 19.84
N ALA A 28 -11.16 4.54 19.15
CA ALA A 28 -12.02 5.68 19.47
C ALA A 28 -13.31 5.60 18.65
N GLU A 29 -13.19 5.31 17.36
CA GLU A 29 -14.31 5.19 16.44
C GLU A 29 -14.06 4.09 15.41
N LEU A 30 -15.11 3.35 15.04
CA LEU A 30 -15.07 2.33 14.01
C LEU A 30 -16.27 2.48 13.08
N ARG A 31 -16.02 2.58 11.77
CA ARG A 31 -17.04 2.63 10.71
C ARG A 31 -16.76 1.56 9.68
N GLN A 32 -17.80 0.85 9.26
CA GLN A 32 -17.73 -0.19 8.24
C GLN A 32 -19.04 -0.22 7.47
N GLN A 33 -18.96 -0.28 6.14
CA GLN A 33 -20.14 -0.33 5.27
C GLN A 33 -19.83 -1.14 4.01
N GLY A 34 -20.87 -1.79 3.48
CA GLY A 34 -20.80 -2.49 2.21
C GLY A 34 -19.79 -3.63 2.25
N CYS A 35 -18.89 -3.68 1.27
CA CYS A 35 -17.89 -4.75 1.16
C CYS A 35 -16.69 -4.63 2.10
N CYS A 36 -16.55 -3.54 2.87
CA CYS A 36 -15.38 -3.31 3.72
C CYS A 36 -15.60 -3.76 5.17
N ARG A 37 -14.64 -4.47 5.74
CA ARG A 37 -14.55 -4.80 7.17
C ARG A 37 -13.15 -4.49 7.70
N ILE A 38 -13.05 -4.22 9.00
CA ILE A 38 -11.79 -4.10 9.75
C ILE A 38 -11.82 -5.15 10.86
N LEU A 39 -10.81 -6.02 10.88
CA LEU A 39 -10.62 -7.01 11.94
C LEU A 39 -9.47 -6.57 12.85
N MET A 40 -9.65 -6.70 14.16
CA MET A 40 -8.68 -6.27 15.18
C MET A 40 -8.13 -7.50 15.91
N PRO A 41 -7.05 -8.15 15.40
CA PRO A 41 -6.45 -9.30 16.06
C PRO A 41 -5.96 -8.92 17.46
N ARG A 42 -6.16 -9.82 18.44
CA ARG A 42 -5.64 -9.62 19.79
C ARG A 42 -4.12 -9.77 19.78
N ARG A 43 -3.42 -8.71 20.17
CA ARG A 43 -1.97 -8.68 20.39
C ARG A 43 -1.74 -8.43 21.88
N PRO A 44 -1.50 -9.48 22.70
CA PRO A 44 -1.26 -9.33 24.14
C PRO A 44 -0.06 -8.44 24.45
N GLN A 45 0.93 -8.45 23.55
CA GLN A 45 2.09 -7.59 23.54
C GLN A 45 2.24 -7.01 22.13
N GLY A 46 2.45 -5.71 22.03
CA GLY A 46 2.71 -5.01 20.77
C GLY A 46 1.63 -4.01 20.36
N THR A 47 1.87 -3.40 19.22
CA THR A 47 1.02 -2.36 18.62
C THR A 47 -0.32 -2.95 18.15
N PRO A 48 -1.46 -2.26 18.36
CA PRO A 48 -2.72 -2.66 17.75
C PRO A 48 -2.60 -2.78 16.23
N GLU A 49 -3.22 -3.81 15.68
CA GLU A 49 -3.28 -4.01 14.24
C GLU A 49 -4.73 -3.93 13.76
N ALA A 50 -4.92 -3.29 12.61
CA ALA A 50 -6.17 -3.24 11.87
C ALA A 50 -5.98 -3.99 10.55
N VAL A 51 -6.69 -5.10 10.40
CA VAL A 51 -6.69 -5.90 9.16
C VAL A 51 -7.89 -5.48 8.32
N LEU A 52 -7.62 -4.78 7.22
CA LEU A 52 -8.61 -4.40 6.22
C LEU A 52 -9.01 -5.61 5.40
N VAL A 53 -10.31 -5.78 5.21
CA VAL A 53 -10.90 -6.89 4.46
C VAL A 53 -11.90 -6.34 3.46
N ASN A 54 -11.72 -6.71 2.20
CA ASN A 54 -12.74 -6.57 1.17
C ASN A 54 -13.43 -7.93 0.96
N VAL A 55 -14.69 -8.04 1.35
CA VAL A 55 -15.44 -9.31 1.26
C VAL A 55 -15.95 -9.63 -0.14
N SER A 56 -15.77 -8.75 -1.14
CA SER A 56 -16.13 -9.04 -2.54
C SER A 56 -15.13 -9.96 -3.25
N GLY A 57 -13.99 -10.29 -2.64
CA GLY A 57 -12.98 -11.19 -3.22
C GLY A 57 -12.08 -10.55 -4.29
N GLY A 58 -12.18 -9.25 -4.49
CA GLY A 58 -11.37 -8.44 -5.41
C GLY A 58 -12.17 -7.25 -5.93
N ILE A 59 -11.58 -6.50 -6.86
CA ILE A 59 -12.11 -5.22 -7.32
C ILE A 59 -12.36 -5.29 -8.82
N ALA A 60 -13.59 -5.03 -9.22
CA ALA A 60 -13.98 -4.88 -10.62
C ALA A 60 -14.06 -3.40 -11.00
N ALA A 61 -13.93 -3.10 -12.29
CA ALA A 61 -14.07 -1.75 -12.79
C ALA A 61 -15.45 -1.17 -12.43
N GLY A 62 -15.48 0.04 -11.87
CA GLY A 62 -16.69 0.71 -11.39
C GLY A 62 -16.94 0.56 -9.90
N ASP A 63 -16.24 -0.36 -9.22
CA ASP A 63 -16.27 -0.48 -7.76
C ASP A 63 -15.73 0.79 -7.09
N ARG A 64 -16.23 1.08 -5.88
CA ARG A 64 -15.87 2.28 -5.11
C ARG A 64 -15.57 1.91 -3.67
N ILE A 65 -14.32 2.10 -3.25
CA ILE A 65 -13.86 1.85 -1.89
C ILE A 65 -13.29 3.16 -1.33
N SER A 66 -13.77 3.57 -0.15
CA SER A 66 -13.29 4.76 0.55
C SER A 66 -12.89 4.42 1.99
N GLY A 67 -11.68 4.82 2.37
CA GLY A 67 -11.08 4.55 3.66
C GLY A 67 -10.68 5.82 4.40
N ALA A 68 -10.85 5.83 5.72
CA ALA A 68 -10.33 6.85 6.61
C ALA A 68 -9.64 6.21 7.83
N ILE A 69 -8.36 6.47 8.03
CA ILE A 69 -7.61 6.06 9.22
C ILE A 69 -7.14 7.31 9.96
N VAL A 70 -7.42 7.40 11.25
CA VAL A 70 -6.95 8.49 12.10
C VAL A 70 -6.17 7.90 13.27
N CYS A 71 -4.90 8.30 13.37
CA CYS A 71 -4.06 8.03 14.52
C CYS A 71 -3.98 9.32 15.34
N ARG A 72 -4.73 9.39 16.43
CA ARG A 72 -4.72 10.56 17.34
C ARG A 72 -3.38 10.70 18.04
N ALA A 73 -3.17 11.87 18.65
CA ALA A 73 -1.92 12.22 19.30
C ALA A 73 -1.36 11.08 20.18
N GLY A 74 -0.07 10.77 19.98
CA GLY A 74 0.67 9.73 20.71
C GLY A 74 0.20 8.29 20.48
N SER A 75 -0.77 8.04 19.59
CA SER A 75 -1.21 6.68 19.28
C SER A 75 -0.29 5.97 18.28
N TYR A 76 -0.34 4.65 18.26
CA TYR A 76 0.37 3.83 17.29
C TYR A 76 -0.56 2.73 16.76
N LEU A 77 -0.72 2.69 15.43
CA LEU A 77 -1.49 1.68 14.70
C LEU A 77 -0.66 1.07 13.57
N THR A 78 -0.78 -0.25 13.40
CA THR A 78 -0.40 -0.92 12.15
C THR A 78 -1.65 -1.28 11.37
N VAL A 79 -1.73 -0.90 10.10
CA VAL A 79 -2.79 -1.27 9.17
C VAL A 79 -2.23 -2.26 8.16
N THR A 80 -2.96 -3.34 7.90
CA THR A 80 -2.59 -4.33 6.89
C THR A 80 -3.84 -4.87 6.20
N THR A 81 -3.69 -5.72 5.18
CA THR A 81 -4.81 -6.38 4.49
C THR A 81 -4.79 -7.88 4.75
N GLN A 82 -5.96 -8.51 4.70
CA GLN A 82 -6.10 -9.96 4.91
C GLN A 82 -5.51 -10.79 3.76
N ALA A 83 -5.55 -10.26 2.55
CA ALA A 83 -5.04 -10.90 1.35
C ALA A 83 -4.52 -9.85 0.36
N ALA A 84 -3.83 -10.33 -0.66
CA ALA A 84 -3.49 -9.55 -1.83
C ALA A 84 -4.77 -9.01 -2.49
N GLU A 85 -4.77 -7.72 -2.81
CA GLU A 85 -5.87 -7.07 -3.52
C GLU A 85 -5.78 -7.42 -5.01
N ARG A 86 -6.89 -7.86 -5.62
CA ARG A 86 -6.92 -8.22 -7.04
C ARG A 86 -7.74 -7.19 -7.80
N ILE A 87 -7.17 -6.58 -8.82
CA ILE A 87 -7.89 -5.71 -9.75
C ILE A 87 -8.21 -6.52 -11.00
N TYR A 88 -9.49 -6.85 -11.15
CA TYR A 88 -10.00 -7.68 -12.24
C TYR A 88 -10.03 -6.93 -13.58
N LYS A 89 -10.13 -7.73 -14.64
CA LYS A 89 -10.34 -7.29 -16.01
C LYS A 89 -11.57 -6.38 -16.13
N ALA A 90 -11.42 -5.30 -16.86
CA ALA A 90 -12.46 -4.36 -17.24
C ALA A 90 -12.85 -4.52 -18.72
N ARG A 91 -14.03 -4.03 -19.10
CA ARG A 91 -14.37 -3.72 -20.50
C ARG A 91 -13.89 -2.32 -20.84
N ASP A 92 -13.76 -2.01 -22.13
CA ASP A 92 -13.23 -0.72 -22.56
C ASP A 92 -14.15 0.45 -22.16
N GLU A 93 -15.47 0.22 -22.17
CA GLU A 93 -16.48 1.19 -21.75
C GLU A 93 -16.65 1.30 -20.22
N ASP A 94 -16.08 0.37 -19.44
CA ASP A 94 -16.23 0.42 -17.99
C ASP A 94 -15.47 1.62 -17.40
N THR A 95 -16.11 2.30 -16.45
CA THR A 95 -15.43 3.30 -15.62
C THR A 95 -14.39 2.59 -14.73
N PRO A 96 -13.15 3.10 -14.61
CA PRO A 96 -12.16 2.52 -13.69
C PRO A 96 -12.69 2.42 -12.26
N ALA A 97 -12.28 1.39 -11.52
CA ALA A 97 -12.54 1.30 -10.09
C ALA A 97 -11.93 2.50 -9.36
N ARG A 98 -12.54 2.97 -8.26
CA ARG A 98 -12.03 4.07 -7.43
C ARG A 98 -11.74 3.56 -6.02
N ILE A 99 -10.48 3.59 -5.62
CA ILE A 99 -10.04 3.17 -4.28
C ILE A 99 -9.30 4.33 -3.65
N GLU A 100 -9.82 4.85 -2.55
CA GLU A 100 -9.22 5.97 -1.83
C GLU A 100 -9.02 5.63 -0.37
N ALA A 101 -7.84 5.93 0.16
CA ALA A 101 -7.54 5.86 1.58
C ALA A 101 -6.97 7.21 2.03
N ARG A 102 -7.56 7.77 3.08
CA ARG A 102 -7.10 9.00 3.73
C ARG A 102 -6.59 8.65 5.12
N CYS A 103 -5.39 9.09 5.43
CA CYS A 103 -4.73 8.85 6.70
C CYS A 103 -4.40 10.17 7.36
N GLN A 104 -4.79 10.34 8.62
CA GLN A 104 -4.37 11.45 9.46
C GLN A 104 -3.51 10.92 10.59
N VAL A 105 -2.32 11.49 10.76
CA VAL A 105 -1.36 11.09 11.81
C VAL A 105 -1.03 12.32 12.66
N GLU A 106 -1.64 12.42 13.83
CA GLU A 106 -1.49 13.58 14.73
C GLU A 106 -0.12 13.58 15.46
N THR A 107 0.12 14.62 16.25
CA THR A 107 1.38 14.86 16.97
C THR A 107 1.87 13.63 17.75
N GLY A 108 3.13 13.26 17.53
CA GLY A 108 3.77 12.11 18.15
C GLY A 108 3.11 10.75 17.86
N ALA A 109 2.14 10.68 16.94
CA ALA A 109 1.49 9.44 16.54
C ALA A 109 2.28 8.71 15.45
N ARG A 110 2.06 7.41 15.35
CA ARG A 110 2.67 6.56 14.32
C ARG A 110 1.62 5.74 13.58
N LEU A 111 1.74 5.72 12.25
CA LEU A 111 0.98 4.84 11.37
C LEU A 111 1.92 3.98 10.54
N ASP A 112 1.82 2.66 10.71
CA ASP A 112 2.43 1.67 9.82
C ASP A 112 1.38 1.17 8.81
N TRP A 113 1.38 1.65 7.57
CA TRP A 113 0.51 1.22 6.48
C TRP A 113 1.18 0.11 5.65
N LEU A 114 0.90 -1.14 6.01
CA LEU A 114 1.60 -2.33 5.52
C LEU A 114 0.64 -3.35 4.86
N PRO A 115 -0.09 -2.97 3.80
CA PRO A 115 -0.94 -3.91 3.06
C PRO A 115 -0.08 -4.99 2.38
N LEU A 116 -0.72 -6.12 2.05
CA LEU A 116 -0.17 -7.09 1.10
C LEU A 116 -0.21 -6.51 -0.33
N GLU A 117 0.31 -7.23 -1.32
CA GLU A 117 0.40 -6.76 -2.70
C GLU A 117 -0.96 -6.49 -3.38
N THR A 118 -0.96 -5.54 -4.32
CA THR A 118 -2.03 -5.36 -5.30
C THR A 118 -1.63 -6.03 -6.61
N ILE A 119 -2.45 -6.96 -7.08
CA ILE A 119 -2.26 -7.73 -8.31
C ILE A 119 -3.20 -7.17 -9.38
N PHE A 120 -2.63 -6.64 -10.46
CA PHE A 120 -3.35 -6.10 -11.61
C PHE A 120 -3.42 -7.17 -12.71
N PHE A 121 -4.63 -7.55 -13.11
CA PHE A 121 -4.84 -8.49 -14.21
C PHE A 121 -4.77 -7.78 -15.56
N ASP A 122 -4.65 -8.56 -16.64
CA ASP A 122 -4.77 -8.02 -17.99
C ASP A 122 -6.10 -7.27 -18.17
N ARG A 123 -6.02 -6.09 -18.80
CA ARG A 123 -7.13 -5.16 -19.02
C ARG A 123 -7.80 -4.64 -17.74
N SER A 124 -7.10 -4.64 -16.61
CA SER A 124 -7.62 -4.00 -15.40
C SER A 124 -7.74 -2.47 -15.55
N ALA A 125 -8.71 -1.88 -14.86
CA ALA A 125 -8.94 -0.43 -14.86
C ALA A 125 -9.18 0.09 -13.44
N ALA A 126 -8.26 0.90 -12.92
CA ALA A 126 -8.32 1.42 -11.55
C ALA A 126 -7.70 2.82 -11.39
N SER A 127 -8.30 3.61 -10.51
CA SER A 127 -7.78 4.85 -9.94
C SER A 127 -7.65 4.66 -8.44
N ARG A 128 -6.41 4.64 -7.96
CA ARG A 128 -6.04 4.50 -6.55
C ARG A 128 -5.45 5.80 -6.03
N LEU A 129 -5.74 6.11 -4.77
CA LEU A 129 -5.20 7.26 -4.06
C LEU A 129 -5.00 6.95 -2.58
N LEU A 130 -3.76 7.02 -2.11
CA LEU A 130 -3.41 7.11 -0.70
C LEU A 130 -3.01 8.55 -0.37
N GLU A 131 -3.74 9.21 0.52
CA GLU A 131 -3.40 10.53 1.03
C GLU A 131 -3.05 10.44 2.50
N VAL A 132 -1.88 10.95 2.88
CA VAL A 132 -1.40 11.01 4.25
C VAL A 132 -1.20 12.45 4.64
N GLU A 133 -1.88 12.88 5.70
CA GLU A 133 -1.69 14.18 6.33
C GLU A 133 -1.17 13.95 7.73
N MET A 134 0.03 14.47 8.04
CA MET A 134 0.71 14.17 9.30
C MET A 134 1.26 15.42 9.98
N ALA A 135 1.31 15.38 11.32
CA ALA A 135 1.97 16.39 12.12
C ALA A 135 3.50 16.38 11.89
N GLY A 136 4.18 17.45 12.29
CA GLY A 136 5.62 17.63 12.06
C GLY A 136 6.50 16.56 12.72
N ASP A 137 6.09 16.04 13.87
CA ASP A 137 6.79 15.04 14.68
C ASP A 137 6.17 13.64 14.59
N ALA A 138 5.17 13.46 13.74
CA ALA A 138 4.54 12.17 13.50
C ALA A 138 5.44 11.22 12.70
N THR A 139 5.10 9.92 12.72
CA THR A 139 5.77 8.89 11.91
C THR A 139 4.79 8.18 10.98
N PHE A 140 5.11 8.10 9.71
CA PHE A 140 4.41 7.28 8.73
C PHE A 140 5.38 6.28 8.09
N LEU A 141 5.11 4.99 8.23
CA LEU A 141 5.80 3.93 7.52
C LEU A 141 4.81 3.25 6.57
N GLY A 142 4.97 3.42 5.26
CA GLY A 142 4.08 2.86 4.26
C GLY A 142 4.79 1.92 3.29
N CYS A 143 4.10 0.92 2.77
CA CYS A 143 4.56 0.19 1.59
C CYS A 143 3.44 -0.09 0.60
N GLU A 144 3.79 -0.13 -0.69
CA GLU A 144 2.94 -0.63 -1.76
C GLU A 144 3.73 -1.57 -2.65
N THR A 145 3.27 -2.82 -2.76
CA THR A 145 3.75 -3.79 -3.74
C THR A 145 2.72 -3.91 -4.86
N ARG A 146 3.12 -3.61 -6.09
CA ARG A 146 2.31 -3.77 -7.30
C ARG A 146 2.83 -4.98 -8.08
N VAL A 147 1.95 -5.90 -8.41
CA VAL A 147 2.23 -7.09 -9.22
C VAL A 147 1.42 -7.00 -10.50
N PHE A 148 2.08 -7.05 -11.64
CA PHE A 148 1.43 -7.02 -12.96
C PHE A 148 1.34 -8.42 -13.53
N GLY A 149 0.13 -8.96 -13.56
CA GLY A 149 -0.16 -10.32 -14.03
C GLY A 149 -0.06 -11.37 -12.93
N ARG A 150 -0.74 -12.50 -13.16
CA ARG A 150 -0.68 -13.69 -12.30
C ARG A 150 0.53 -14.54 -12.65
N SER A 151 1.54 -14.52 -11.78
CA SER A 151 2.75 -15.35 -11.95
C SER A 151 2.46 -16.85 -12.02
N GLY A 152 1.35 -17.34 -11.43
CA GLY A 152 0.95 -18.75 -11.50
C GLY A 152 0.16 -19.15 -12.75
N SER A 153 -0.06 -18.23 -13.69
CA SER A 153 -0.82 -18.47 -14.93
C SER A 153 -0.11 -17.92 -16.17
N ASP A 154 1.17 -17.57 -16.05
CA ASP A 154 1.98 -16.94 -17.10
C ASP A 154 1.28 -15.74 -17.79
N GLU A 155 0.48 -15.00 -17.02
CA GLU A 155 -0.28 -13.87 -17.54
C GLU A 155 0.64 -12.69 -17.83
N THR A 156 0.62 -12.23 -19.08
CA THR A 156 1.20 -10.96 -19.48
C THR A 156 0.11 -9.88 -19.48
N VAL A 157 0.35 -8.75 -18.82
CA VAL A 157 -0.57 -7.60 -18.83
C VAL A 157 -0.31 -6.79 -20.10
N GLU A 158 -1.07 -7.10 -21.14
CA GLU A 158 -0.93 -6.45 -22.45
C GLU A 158 -1.58 -5.08 -22.47
N SER A 159 -2.64 -4.86 -21.68
CA SER A 159 -3.32 -3.57 -21.60
C SER A 159 -3.74 -3.23 -20.18
N ILE A 160 -3.66 -1.96 -19.79
CA ILE A 160 -4.13 -1.48 -18.49
C ILE A 160 -4.65 -0.04 -18.58
N ARG A 161 -5.53 0.34 -17.66
CA ARG A 161 -5.88 1.75 -17.36
C ARG A 161 -5.68 2.02 -15.88
N LEU A 162 -4.48 2.45 -15.51
CA LEU A 162 -4.05 2.62 -14.13
C LEU A 162 -3.68 4.08 -13.85
N ARG A 163 -4.22 4.60 -12.75
CA ARG A 163 -3.69 5.77 -12.04
C ARG A 163 -3.51 5.39 -10.58
N ASP A 164 -2.28 5.15 -10.14
CA ASP A 164 -1.95 4.81 -8.76
C ASP A 164 -1.15 5.96 -8.13
N ARG A 165 -1.65 6.54 -7.04
CA ARG A 165 -1.14 7.81 -6.49
C ARG A 165 -0.97 7.75 -4.99
N LEU A 166 0.14 8.32 -4.53
CA LEU A 166 0.40 8.63 -3.13
C LEU A 166 0.63 10.13 -2.99
N ARG A 167 0.06 10.74 -1.95
CA ARG A 167 0.40 12.11 -1.52
C ARG A 167 0.66 12.12 -0.03
N VAL A 168 1.77 12.72 0.39
CA VAL A 168 2.10 12.92 1.80
C VAL A 168 2.28 14.40 2.06
N LYS A 169 1.54 14.92 3.04
CA LYS A 169 1.72 16.26 3.59
C LYS A 169 2.20 16.16 5.03
N ARG A 170 3.21 16.95 5.40
CA ARG A 170 3.71 17.09 6.77
C ARG A 170 3.57 18.54 7.22
N ALA A 171 2.89 18.78 8.35
CA ALA A 171 2.59 20.12 8.85
C ALA A 171 1.95 21.02 7.77
N ASP A 172 0.90 20.51 7.12
CA ASP A 172 0.15 21.15 6.03
C ASP A 172 0.93 21.43 4.73
N GLU A 173 2.23 21.16 4.69
CA GLU A 173 3.07 21.30 3.50
C GLU A 173 3.17 19.98 2.72
N LEU A 174 3.12 20.06 1.39
CA LEU A 174 3.29 18.90 0.52
C LEU A 174 4.75 18.42 0.55
N LEU A 175 4.97 17.22 1.10
CA LEU A 175 6.31 16.62 1.20
C LEU A 175 6.62 15.71 0.01
N TRP A 176 5.64 14.89 -0.39
CA TRP A 176 5.86 13.86 -1.41
C TRP A 176 4.62 13.60 -2.26
N VAL A 177 4.84 13.38 -3.55
CA VAL A 177 3.84 12.86 -4.49
C VAL A 177 4.48 11.75 -5.32
N GLU A 178 3.81 10.61 -5.38
CA GLU A 178 4.13 9.55 -6.34
C GLU A 178 2.91 9.32 -7.24
N SER A 179 3.15 9.07 -8.53
CA SER A 179 2.10 8.75 -9.49
C SER A 179 2.62 7.74 -10.51
N LEU A 180 2.04 6.55 -10.50
CA LEU A 180 2.18 5.56 -11.56
C LEU A 180 0.94 5.65 -12.46
N ILE A 181 1.14 6.11 -13.69
CA ILE A 181 0.09 6.23 -14.68
C ILE A 181 0.46 5.35 -15.86
N ALA A 182 -0.41 4.41 -16.22
CA ALA A 182 -0.25 3.55 -17.37
C ALA A 182 -1.58 3.41 -18.09
N GLU A 183 -1.58 3.71 -19.39
CA GLU A 183 -2.72 3.54 -20.28
C GLU A 183 -2.26 2.85 -21.56
N GLY A 184 -2.95 1.79 -21.97
CA GLY A 184 -2.54 0.98 -23.12
C GLY A 184 -1.50 -0.07 -22.75
N SER A 185 -0.48 -0.26 -23.58
CA SER A 185 0.39 -1.44 -23.50
C SER A 185 1.36 -1.42 -22.32
N LEU A 186 0.99 -2.10 -21.23
CA LEU A 186 1.82 -2.17 -20.02
C LEU A 186 3.06 -3.05 -20.25
N ALA A 187 2.93 -4.18 -20.93
CA ALA A 187 4.07 -5.06 -21.24
C ALA A 187 5.23 -4.27 -21.90
N ARG A 188 4.93 -3.51 -22.97
CA ARG A 188 5.91 -2.65 -23.65
C ARG A 188 6.47 -1.55 -22.75
N LEU A 189 5.65 -1.00 -21.86
CA LEU A 189 6.11 0.01 -20.91
C LEU A 189 7.11 -0.58 -19.91
N LEU A 190 6.82 -1.77 -19.37
CA LEU A 190 7.68 -2.45 -18.41
C LEU A 190 9.00 -2.94 -19.02
N GLU A 191 9.03 -3.30 -20.30
CA GLU A 191 10.26 -3.67 -21.03
C GLU A 191 11.30 -2.53 -21.06
N GLN A 192 10.86 -1.27 -20.97
CA GLN A 192 11.78 -0.13 -20.98
C GLN A 192 12.67 -0.15 -19.74
N LYS A 193 13.99 -0.06 -19.96
CA LYS A 193 14.98 -0.05 -18.86
C LYS A 193 14.75 1.06 -17.84
N ALA A 194 14.29 2.22 -18.29
CA ALA A 194 13.99 3.36 -17.44
C ALA A 194 12.73 3.18 -16.56
N VAL A 195 11.89 2.18 -16.86
CA VAL A 195 10.66 1.89 -16.13
C VAL A 195 10.84 0.69 -15.21
N ALA A 196 11.06 -0.50 -15.78
CA ALA A 196 11.17 -1.73 -15.01
C ALA A 196 12.21 -2.73 -15.55
N ALA A 197 12.74 -2.51 -16.76
CA ALA A 197 13.66 -3.44 -17.44
C ALA A 197 13.10 -4.88 -17.52
N GLY A 198 11.82 -5.01 -17.86
CA GLY A 198 11.11 -6.28 -17.99
C GLY A 198 10.61 -6.88 -16.68
N ARG A 199 10.70 -6.16 -15.56
CA ARG A 199 10.27 -6.65 -14.24
C ARG A 199 8.79 -6.36 -13.98
N THR A 200 8.06 -7.35 -13.47
CA THR A 200 6.60 -7.29 -13.30
C THR A 200 6.14 -7.00 -11.88
N VAL A 201 7.06 -6.98 -10.91
CA VAL A 201 6.77 -6.66 -9.50
C VAL A 201 7.52 -5.40 -9.09
N MET A 202 6.81 -4.44 -8.54
CA MET A 202 7.33 -3.16 -8.04
C MET A 202 6.97 -2.98 -6.58
N LEU A 203 7.96 -2.77 -5.72
CA LEU A 203 7.77 -2.33 -4.34
C LEU A 203 8.20 -0.87 -4.23
N THR A 204 7.39 -0.06 -3.56
CA THR A 204 7.84 1.19 -2.97
C THR A 204 7.54 1.20 -1.48
N LEU A 205 8.52 1.62 -0.68
CA LEU A 205 8.40 1.78 0.76
C LEU A 205 8.81 3.21 1.13
N TRP A 206 8.05 3.83 2.01
CA TRP A 206 8.29 5.17 2.53
C TRP A 206 8.36 5.13 4.05
N LEU A 207 9.38 5.76 4.63
CA LEU A 207 9.37 6.15 6.03
C LEU A 207 9.46 7.68 6.07
N VAL A 208 8.45 8.33 6.63
CA VAL A 208 8.42 9.77 6.88
C VAL A 208 8.42 9.98 8.38
N ALA A 209 9.50 10.57 8.89
CA ALA A 209 9.74 10.84 10.30
C ALA A 209 10.84 11.91 10.43
N PRO A 210 10.91 12.69 11.52
CA PRO A 210 11.93 13.73 11.71
C PRO A 210 13.38 13.26 11.50
N ASP A 211 13.67 11.98 11.70
CA ASP A 211 15.00 11.37 11.65
C ASP A 211 15.12 10.20 10.66
N ALA A 212 14.24 10.14 9.65
CA ALA A 212 14.16 9.01 8.71
C ALA A 212 15.51 8.70 8.01
N GLU A 213 16.35 9.70 7.76
CA GLU A 213 17.66 9.57 7.13
C GLU A 213 18.63 8.66 7.89
N ARG A 214 18.47 8.52 9.22
CA ARG A 214 19.32 7.64 10.04
C ARG A 214 19.27 6.18 9.57
N TRP A 215 18.17 5.79 8.95
CA TRP A 215 17.91 4.43 8.49
C TRP A 215 18.57 4.11 7.15
N LEU A 216 19.09 5.10 6.43
CA LEU A 216 19.62 4.91 5.08
C LEU A 216 20.76 3.89 5.04
N HIS A 217 21.72 3.99 5.95
CA HIS A 217 22.87 3.08 5.98
C HIS A 217 22.48 1.64 6.35
N PRO A 218 21.75 1.37 7.47
CA PRO A 218 21.22 0.04 7.76
C PRO A 218 20.42 -0.58 6.61
N VAL A 219 19.57 0.23 5.96
CA VAL A 219 18.75 -0.22 4.83
C VAL A 219 19.63 -0.59 3.63
N ARG A 220 20.57 0.25 3.22
CA ARG A 220 21.48 -0.05 2.11
C ARG A 220 22.34 -1.27 2.38
N ALA A 221 22.80 -1.47 3.61
CA ALA A 221 23.52 -2.67 4.01
C ALA A 221 22.65 -3.93 3.81
N ALA A 222 21.37 -3.87 4.19
CA ALA A 222 20.42 -4.97 3.98
C ALA A 222 20.04 -5.21 2.52
N LEU A 223 20.23 -4.23 1.63
CA LEU A 223 20.06 -4.37 0.18
C LEU A 223 21.26 -5.04 -0.50
N GLY A 224 22.44 -5.03 0.11
CA GLY A 224 23.64 -5.65 -0.43
C GLY A 224 23.49 -7.16 -0.62
N GLY A 225 24.03 -7.70 -1.72
CA GLY A 225 24.15 -9.14 -1.94
C GLY A 225 22.89 -9.88 -2.42
N LYS A 226 21.84 -9.18 -2.87
CA LYS A 226 20.56 -9.81 -3.26
C LYS A 226 20.49 -10.47 -4.66
N GLY A 227 21.64 -10.57 -5.36
CA GLY A 227 21.75 -11.23 -6.66
C GLY A 227 20.89 -10.60 -7.77
N ASP A 228 20.84 -11.25 -8.93
CA ASP A 228 20.17 -10.71 -10.13
C ASP A 228 18.62 -10.70 -10.05
N THR A 229 18.05 -11.25 -8.99
CA THR A 229 16.59 -11.49 -8.89
C THR A 229 15.77 -10.26 -8.48
N VAL A 230 16.38 -9.33 -7.73
CA VAL A 230 15.73 -8.11 -7.25
C VAL A 230 16.70 -6.95 -7.37
N GLU A 231 16.29 -5.92 -8.11
CA GLU A 231 17.01 -4.64 -8.17
C GLU A 231 16.38 -3.68 -7.18
N ALA A 232 17.14 -3.17 -6.22
CA ALA A 232 16.61 -2.31 -5.17
C ALA A 232 17.57 -1.17 -4.82
N ALA A 233 17.01 -0.03 -4.46
CA ALA A 233 17.76 1.15 -4.04
C ALA A 233 16.99 1.92 -2.97
N ALA A 234 17.73 2.66 -2.15
CA ALA A 234 17.18 3.53 -1.12
C ALA A 234 17.89 4.88 -1.10
N SER A 235 17.10 5.93 -0.87
CA SER A 235 17.53 7.32 -0.76
C SER A 235 16.78 8.00 0.38
N ALA A 236 17.41 8.95 1.07
CA ALA A 236 16.79 9.67 2.17
C ALA A 236 17.13 11.16 2.16
N TRP A 237 16.13 11.99 2.45
CA TRP A 237 16.20 13.46 2.48
C TRP A 237 14.94 14.04 3.16
N ASN A 238 15.03 15.26 3.71
CA ASN A 238 13.91 16.03 4.26
C ASN A 238 13.05 15.31 5.33
N GLY A 239 13.62 14.42 6.14
CA GLY A 239 12.87 13.58 7.07
C GLY A 239 12.05 12.49 6.36
N MET A 240 12.55 11.99 5.25
CA MET A 240 11.98 10.89 4.50
C MET A 240 13.06 9.92 4.02
N LEU A 241 12.76 8.62 4.08
CA LEU A 241 13.48 7.55 3.43
C LEU A 241 12.53 6.89 2.42
N VAL A 242 12.97 6.78 1.17
CA VAL A 242 12.24 6.08 0.11
C VAL A 242 13.09 4.91 -0.39
N LEU A 243 12.46 3.75 -0.48
CA LEU A 243 13.04 2.55 -1.06
C LEU A 243 12.19 2.07 -2.21
N ARG A 244 12.84 1.68 -3.30
CA ARG A 244 12.21 1.05 -4.45
C ARG A 244 12.88 -0.28 -4.75
N ALA A 245 12.08 -1.27 -5.12
CA ALA A 245 12.58 -2.55 -5.60
C ALA A 245 11.77 -3.05 -6.79
N LEU A 246 12.45 -3.68 -7.73
CA LEU A 246 11.91 -4.31 -8.91
C LEU A 246 12.30 -5.78 -8.94
N GLY A 247 11.40 -6.66 -9.36
CA GLY A 247 11.69 -8.08 -9.54
C GLY A 247 10.62 -8.80 -10.35
N ASN A 248 10.80 -10.10 -10.56
CA ASN A 248 9.84 -10.97 -11.23
C ASN A 248 9.17 -11.97 -10.30
N SER A 249 9.45 -11.89 -8.99
CA SER A 249 8.92 -12.78 -7.97
C SER A 249 8.34 -11.97 -6.81
N SER A 250 7.03 -12.06 -6.63
CA SER A 250 6.35 -11.46 -5.46
C SER A 250 6.91 -12.01 -4.15
N LEU A 251 7.30 -13.30 -4.13
CA LEU A 251 7.94 -13.92 -2.98
C LEU A 251 9.31 -13.29 -2.66
N ALA A 252 10.14 -13.05 -3.67
CA ALA A 252 11.45 -12.41 -3.46
C ALA A 252 11.29 -10.98 -2.92
N ILE A 253 10.33 -10.22 -3.46
CA ILE A 253 10.00 -8.87 -3.00
C ILE A 253 9.41 -8.89 -1.59
N SER A 254 8.55 -9.85 -1.25
CA SER A 254 7.99 -10.03 0.09
C SER A 254 9.07 -10.37 1.14
N ARG A 255 10.04 -11.21 0.78
CA ARG A 255 11.20 -11.49 1.65
C ARG A 255 12.04 -10.24 1.88
N LEU A 256 12.26 -9.44 0.83
CA LEU A 256 12.94 -8.16 0.96
C LEU A 256 12.15 -7.20 1.86
N SER A 257 10.86 -7.02 1.64
CA SER A 257 10.04 -6.11 2.45
C SER A 257 10.03 -6.52 3.93
N ARG A 258 9.89 -7.81 4.25
CA ARG A 258 9.99 -8.30 5.65
C ARG A 258 11.32 -7.96 6.30
N GLN A 259 12.43 -8.20 5.60
CA GLN A 259 13.77 -7.87 6.11
C GLN A 259 13.94 -6.36 6.34
N LEU A 260 13.38 -5.52 5.46
CA LEU A 260 13.43 -4.07 5.63
C LEU A 260 12.55 -3.60 6.79
N LEU A 261 11.35 -4.18 6.93
CA LEU A 261 10.44 -3.83 8.01
C LEU A 261 10.98 -4.24 9.38
N SER A 262 11.72 -5.35 9.49
CA SER A 262 12.35 -5.70 10.77
C SER A 262 13.38 -4.67 11.24
N ILE A 263 13.99 -3.94 10.30
CA ILE A 263 14.88 -2.80 10.59
C ILE A 263 14.05 -1.57 10.96
N LEU A 264 13.08 -1.19 10.13
CA LEU A 264 12.34 0.08 10.21
C LEU A 264 11.25 0.13 11.30
N ARG A 265 10.93 -1.02 11.89
CA ARG A 265 9.89 -1.14 12.92
C ARG A 265 10.44 -1.34 14.34
N GLU A 266 11.75 -1.14 14.53
CA GLU A 266 12.37 -1.01 15.85
C GLU A 266 11.98 -2.13 16.83
N GLY A 267 11.98 -3.38 16.36
CA GLY A 267 11.65 -4.55 17.18
C GLY A 267 10.15 -4.91 17.24
N GLN A 268 9.26 -4.17 16.57
CA GLN A 268 7.91 -4.68 16.31
C GLN A 268 7.98 -5.82 15.29
N GLY A 269 7.37 -6.96 15.61
CA GLY A 269 7.29 -8.10 14.70
C GLY A 269 6.33 -7.86 13.52
N ASP A 270 6.38 -8.73 12.51
CA ASP A 270 5.58 -8.63 11.29
C ASP A 270 4.07 -8.49 11.54
N PRO A 271 3.35 -7.79 10.63
CA PRO A 271 1.89 -7.77 10.64
C PRO A 271 1.33 -9.19 10.63
N VAL A 272 0.17 -9.40 11.28
CA VAL A 272 -0.33 -10.77 11.51
C VAL A 272 -0.57 -11.54 10.21
N THR A 273 -0.96 -10.81 9.16
CA THR A 273 -1.32 -11.35 7.84
C THR A 273 -0.11 -11.64 6.96
N TRP A 274 1.08 -11.14 7.35
CA TRP A 274 2.32 -11.44 6.65
C TRP A 274 2.89 -12.79 7.10
N ARG A 275 2.28 -13.50 8.05
CA ARG A 275 2.74 -14.81 8.52
C ARG A 275 2.24 -15.93 7.61
N THR A 276 2.75 -15.97 6.39
CA THR A 276 2.69 -17.12 5.48
C THR A 276 4.08 -17.45 4.97
#